data_AF-A0A7V5PQ37-F1
#
_entry.id   AF-A0A7V5PQ37-F1
#
_cell.length_a   1.000
_cell.length_b   1.000
_cell.length_c   1.000
_cell.angle_alpha   90.00
_cell.angle_beta   90.00
_cell.angle_gamma   90.00
#
_symmetry.space_group_name_H-M   'P 1'
#
loop_
_entity.id
_entity.type
_entity.pdbx_description
1 polymer ?
#
loop_
_entity_poly.entity_id
_entity_poly.type
_entity_poly.pdbx_seq_one_letter_code
_entity_poly.pdbx_strand_id
1 'polypeptide(L)' 'MKHKIALIGFGTVGQGLCEILLSKEDYLKQTYGFEWQVVAISDMLKGS' A
#
# COMPACT_ATOMS: atom_id res chain seq x y z
N MET A 1 -4.51 14.20 5.33
CA MET A 1 -3.21 14.25 4.60
C MET A 1 -2.82 12.81 4.31
N LYS A 2 -2.50 12.46 3.06
CA LYS A 2 -2.22 11.05 2.73
C LYS A 2 -0.83 10.63 3.19
N HIS A 3 -0.75 9.48 3.85
CA HIS A 3 0.52 8.81 4.13
C HIS A 3 1.10 8.26 2.83
N LYS A 4 2.28 8.75 2.44
CA LYS A 4 2.99 8.26 1.26
C LYS A 4 3.78 7.02 1.63
N ILE A 5 3.54 5.92 0.92
CA ILE A 5 4.15 4.61 1.19
C ILE A 5 5.07 4.25 0.01
N ALA A 6 6.30 3.87 0.31
CA ALA A 6 7.21 3.24 -0.64
C ALA A 6 7.42 1.78 -0.21
N LEU A 7 7.31 0.84 -1.15
CA LEU A 7 7.52 -0.59 -0.91
C LEU A 7 8.87 -1.02 -1.48
N ILE A 8 9.67 -1.71 -0.68
CA ILE A 8 10.91 -2.37 -1.11
C ILE A 8 10.64 -3.87 -1.08
N GLY A 9 10.60 -4.48 -2.26
CA GLY A 9 10.06 -5.82 -2.48
C GLY A 9 8.55 -5.80 -2.72
N PHE A 10 8.11 -6.59 -3.70
CA PHE A 10 6.70 -6.74 -4.08
C PHE A 10 6.33 -8.19 -4.38
N GLY A 11 6.85 -9.11 -3.55
CA GLY A 11 6.44 -10.51 -3.50
C GLY A 11 5.05 -10.70 -2.88
N THR A 12 4.75 -11.91 -2.40
CA THR A 12 3.43 -12.28 -1.86
C THR A 12 2.95 -11.34 -0.75
N VAL A 13 3.84 -10.93 0.15
CA VAL A 13 3.48 -10.04 1.28
C VAL A 13 3.16 -8.63 0.80
N GLY A 14 3.96 -8.06 -0.10
CA GLY A 14 3.72 -6.71 -0.62
C GLY A 14 2.42 -6.63 -1.41
N GLN A 15 2.14 -7.65 -2.23
CA GLN A 15 0.87 -7.76 -2.97
C GLN A 15 -0.33 -7.88 -2.02
N GLY A 16 -0.26 -8.79 -1.02
CA GLY A 16 -1.33 -8.95 -0.03
C GLY A 16 -1.57 -7.69 0.81
N LEU A 17 -0.51 -6.94 1.14
CA LEU A 17 -0.65 -5.64 1.79
C LEU A 17 -1.42 -4.65 0.92
N CYS A 18 -1.09 -4.54 -0.37
CA CYS A 18 -1.82 -3.67 -1.29
C CYS A 18 -3.29 -4.10 -1.45
N GLU A 19 -3.58 -5.39 -1.52
CA GLU A 19 -4.95 -5.91 -1.56
C GLU A 19 -5.74 -5.53 -0.30
N ILE A 20 -5.13 -5.61 0.88
CA ILE A 20 -5.76 -5.19 2.14
C ILE A 20 -5.99 -3.67 2.14
N LEU A 21 -4.98 -2.89 1.76
CA LEU A 21 -5.06 -1.43 1.70
C LEU A 21 -6.20 -0.96 0.79
N LEU A 22 -6.36 -1.60 -0.38
CA LEU A 22 -7.45 -1.33 -1.33
C LEU A 22 -8.80 -1.79 -0.79
N SER A 23 -8.92 -3.05 -0.35
CA SER A 23 -10.19 -3.61 0.12
C SER A 23 -10.71 -3.00 1.42
N LYS A 24 -9.85 -2.35 2.21
CA LYS A 24 -10.18 -1.71 3.48
C LYS A 24 -10.06 -0.19 3.45
N GLU A 25 -9.93 0.44 2.27
CA GLU A 25 -9.70 1.89 2.16
C GLU A 25 -10.72 2.71 2.96
N ASP A 26 -12.02 2.45 2.77
CA ASP A 26 -13.09 3.17 3.48
C ASP A 26 -13.05 2.93 4.99
N TYR A 27 -12.83 1.68 5.41
CA TYR A 27 -12.74 1.32 6.83
C TYR A 27 -11.57 2.05 7.51
N LEU A 28 -10.40 2.06 6.85
CA LEU A 28 -9.20 2.71 7.36
C LEU A 28 -9.38 4.23 7.46
N LYS A 29 -10.02 4.83 6.47
CA LYS A 29 -10.34 6.27 6.47
C LYS A 29 -11.36 6.64 7.54
N GLN A 30 -12.45 5.88 7.66
CA GLN A 30 -13.54 6.22 8.59
C GLN A 30 -13.18 5.93 10.05
N THR A 31 -12.46 4.83 10.30
CA THR A 31 -12.17 4.38 11.67
C THR A 31 -10.91 5.06 12.24
N TYR A 32 -9.92 5.32 11.39
CA TYR A 32 -8.60 5.79 11.84
C TYR A 32 -8.17 7.11 11.20
N GLY A 33 -8.95 7.69 10.28
CA GLY A 33 -8.51 8.84 9.48
C GLY A 33 -7.34 8.50 8.57
N PHE A 34 -7.08 7.21 8.33
CA PHE A 34 -5.90 6.76 7.60
C PHE A 34 -6.18 6.76 6.10
N GLU A 35 -5.67 7.79 5.43
CA GLU A 35 -5.62 7.87 3.98
C GLU A 35 -4.18 7.60 3.52
N TRP A 36 -4.01 6.79 2.49
CA TRP A 36 -2.69 6.36 2.03
C TRP A 36 -2.53 6.54 0.52
N GLN A 37 -1.29 6.53 0.07
CA GLN A 37 -0.93 6.49 -1.35
C GLN A 37 0.40 5.75 -1.48
N VAL A 38 0.40 4.62 -2.20
CA VAL A 38 1.65 3.97 -2.62
C VAL A 38 2.26 4.82 -3.73
N VAL A 39 3.46 5.36 -3.49
CA VAL A 39 4.15 6.29 -4.39
C VAL A 39 5.35 5.67 -5.09
N ALA A 40 5.85 4.54 -4.59
CA ALA A 40 6.97 3.81 -5.18
C ALA A 40 6.89 2.33 -4.81
N ILE A 41 7.32 1.48 -5.73
CA ILE A 41 7.56 0.06 -5.52
C ILE A 41 8.89 -0.26 -6.20
N SER A 42 9.87 -0.70 -5.41
CA SER A 42 11.16 -1.16 -5.93
C SER A 42 11.29 -2.66 -5.65
N ASP A 43 11.20 -3.46 -6.70
CA ASP A 43 11.24 -4.92 -6.71
C ASP A 43 12.10 -5.42 -7.88
N MET A 44 13.02 -6.33 -7.58
CA MET A 44 13.98 -6.84 -8.58
C MET A 44 13.33 -7.52 -9.80
N LEU A 45 12.07 -7.97 -9.71
CA LEU A 45 11.37 -8.72 -10.76
C LEU A 45 10.12 -7.99 -11.30
N LYS A 46 9.40 -7.25 -10.46
CA LYS A 46 8.09 -6.66 -10.75
C LYS A 46 8.06 -5.12 -10.79
N GLY A 47 9.17 -4.43 -10.49
CA GLY A 47 9.23 -2.97 -10.63
C GLY A 47 10.60 -2.36 -10.33
N SER A 48 11.18 -1.64 -11.29
CA SER A 48 12.46 -0.91 -11.12
C SER A 48 12.30 0.35 -10.29
#